data_AF-A0A957Z088-F1
#
_entry.id   AF-A0A957Z088-F1
#
_cell.length_a   1.000
_cell.length_b   1.000
_cell.length_c   1.000
_cell.angle_alpha   90.00
_cell.angle_beta   90.00
_cell.angle_gamma   90.00
#
_symmetry.space_group_name_H-M   'P 1'
#
loop_
_entity.id
_entity.type
_entity.pdbx_description
1 polymer ?
#
loop_
_entity_poly.entity_id
_entity_poly.type
_entity_poly.pdbx_seq_one_letter_code
_entity_poly.pdbx_strand_id
1 'polypeptide(L)'
;MQTWAAEGTIEWWPRPYQPGDLGGALLAFAATNQRSVNAQVASDARNLRILFNVADRAEEGNFHTPALYRREGAVIAVGSTGKNPRWVKALRDRIARLCENLDIFTHNS
;
A
#
# COMPACT_ATOMS: atom_id res chain seq x y z
N MET A 1 -12.21 9.76 7.15
CA MET A 1 -11.31 10.90 6.86
C MET A 1 -11.59 12.09 7.76
N GLN A 2 -12.83 12.58 7.88
CA GLN A 2 -13.16 13.74 8.73
C GLN A 2 -12.71 13.59 10.20
N THR A 3 -12.95 12.43 10.82
CA THR A 3 -12.50 12.15 12.19
C THR A 3 -10.98 12.23 12.32
N TRP A 4 -10.24 11.55 11.46
CA TRP A 4 -8.76 11.58 11.47
C TRP A 4 -8.19 12.97 11.16
N ALA A 5 -8.88 13.77 10.35
CA ALA A 5 -8.50 15.16 10.09
C ALA A 5 -8.75 16.04 11.32
N ALA A 6 -9.89 15.87 12.00
CA ALA A 6 -10.20 16.56 13.25
C ALA A 6 -9.23 16.19 14.39
N GLU A 7 -8.73 14.96 14.38
CA GLU A 7 -7.70 14.46 15.31
C GLU A 7 -6.27 14.88 14.92
N GLY A 8 -6.07 15.52 13.76
CA GLY A 8 -4.75 15.92 13.28
C GLY A 8 -3.86 14.77 12.79
N THR A 9 -4.41 13.56 12.65
CA THR A 9 -3.69 12.36 12.17
C THR A 9 -3.39 12.42 10.68
N ILE A 10 -4.21 13.17 9.92
CA ILE A 10 -4.01 13.44 8.50
C ILE A 10 -4.28 14.91 8.19
N GLU A 11 -3.62 15.41 7.16
CA GLU A 11 -4.06 16.62 6.49
C GLU A 11 -5.12 16.25 5.44
N TRP A 12 -6.28 16.90 5.47
CA TRP A 12 -7.39 16.57 4.57
C TRP A 12 -7.84 17.79 3.75
N TRP A 13 -7.79 17.65 2.43
CA TRP A 13 -8.19 18.69 1.49
C TRP A 13 -9.50 18.27 0.80
N PRO A 14 -10.67 18.79 1.23
CA PRO A 14 -11.98 18.37 0.72
C PRO A 14 -12.30 19.01 -0.64
N ARG A 15 -11.44 18.77 -1.64
CA ARG A 15 -11.57 19.29 -3.00
C ARG A 15 -11.12 18.25 -4.03
N PRO A 16 -11.45 18.43 -5.32
CA PRO A 16 -10.87 17.63 -6.39
C PRO A 16 -9.34 17.71 -6.41
N TYR A 17 -8.71 16.65 -6.90
CA TYR A 17 -7.28 16.59 -7.17
C TYR A 17 -6.87 17.66 -8.20
N GLN A 18 -5.71 18.27 -7.99
CA GLN A 18 -5.14 19.29 -8.86
C GLN A 18 -3.66 18.99 -9.13
N PRO A 19 -3.14 19.32 -10.33
CA PRO A 19 -1.71 19.25 -10.59
C PRO A 19 -0.91 20.03 -9.55
N GLY A 20 0.13 19.41 -9.01
CA GLY A 20 0.95 19.98 -7.93
C GLY A 20 0.65 19.40 -6.54
N ASP A 21 -0.49 18.73 -6.34
CA ASP A 21 -0.86 18.10 -5.06
C ASP A 21 0.13 17.02 -4.59
N LEU A 22 0.92 16.46 -5.51
CA LEU A 22 1.95 15.48 -5.20
C LEU A 22 3.31 16.09 -4.82
N GLY A 23 3.41 17.42 -4.72
CA GLY A 23 4.64 18.11 -4.37
C GLY A 23 5.25 17.59 -3.07
N GLY A 24 6.45 17.02 -3.14
CA GLY A 24 7.18 16.50 -1.98
C GLY A 24 6.73 15.13 -1.47
N ALA A 25 5.76 14.47 -2.12
CA ALA A 25 5.31 13.15 -1.70
C ALA A 25 6.33 12.05 -2.07
N LEU A 26 6.55 11.09 -1.18
CA LEU A 26 7.35 9.89 -1.46
C LEU A 26 6.51 8.77 -2.10
N LEU A 27 5.24 8.66 -1.67
CA LEU A 27 4.30 7.62 -2.08
C LEU A 27 2.90 8.23 -2.27
N ALA A 28 2.24 7.88 -3.37
CA ALA A 28 0.87 8.29 -3.68
C ALA A 28 -0.06 7.09 -3.85
N PHE A 29 -1.32 7.23 -3.41
CA PHE A 29 -2.38 6.25 -3.66
C PHE A 29 -3.49 6.91 -4.48
N ALA A 30 -3.68 6.45 -5.72
CA ALA A 30 -4.83 6.80 -6.55
C ALA A 30 -5.99 5.85 -6.20
N ALA A 31 -6.85 6.29 -5.29
CA ALA A 31 -7.91 5.46 -4.70
C ALA A 31 -9.30 6.10 -4.84
N THR A 32 -9.58 6.72 -5.99
CA THR A 32 -10.89 7.30 -6.29
C THR A 32 -11.72 6.36 -7.17
N ASN A 33 -13.04 6.58 -7.21
CA ASN A 33 -13.93 5.90 -8.15
C ASN A 33 -13.90 6.51 -9.57
N GLN A 34 -13.10 7.56 -9.80
CA GLN A 34 -13.01 8.25 -11.09
C GLN A 34 -11.71 7.88 -11.80
N ARG A 35 -11.80 7.06 -12.84
CA ARG A 35 -10.63 6.55 -13.56
C ARG A 35 -9.75 7.65 -14.16
N SER A 36 -10.36 8.72 -14.66
CA SER A 36 -9.63 9.88 -15.19
C SER A 36 -8.76 10.55 -14.12
N VAL A 37 -9.27 10.67 -12.89
CA VAL A 37 -8.52 11.22 -11.75
C VAL A 37 -7.37 10.28 -11.38
N ASN A 38 -7.62 8.98 -11.28
CA ASN A 38 -6.56 8.01 -10.97
C ASN A 38 -5.44 8.02 -12.04
N ALA A 39 -5.80 8.13 -13.32
CA ALA A 39 -4.85 8.25 -14.41
C ALA A 39 -4.02 9.54 -14.35
N GLN A 40 -4.65 10.67 -13.97
CA GLN A 40 -3.93 11.93 -13.78
C GLN A 40 -2.92 11.83 -12.63
N VAL A 41 -3.32 11.28 -11.48
CA VAL A 41 -2.43 11.05 -10.32
C VAL A 41 -1.25 10.16 -10.72
N ALA A 42 -1.51 9.08 -11.46
CA ALA A 42 -0.46 8.17 -11.94
C ALA A 42 0.51 8.85 -12.92
N SER A 43 0.00 9.70 -13.82
CA SER A 43 0.82 10.50 -14.73
C SER A 43 1.73 11.47 -13.97
N ASP A 44 1.14 12.24 -13.06
CA ASP A 44 1.88 13.24 -12.27
C ASP A 44 2.92 12.58 -11.38
N ALA A 45 2.57 11.49 -10.69
CA ALA A 45 3.50 10.73 -9.85
C ALA A 45 4.67 10.17 -10.67
N ARG A 46 4.40 9.65 -11.87
CA ARG A 46 5.43 9.14 -12.78
C ARG A 46 6.39 10.25 -13.21
N ASN A 47 5.87 11.42 -13.58
CA ASN A 47 6.69 12.58 -13.97
C ASN A 47 7.57 13.08 -12.82
N LEU A 48 7.06 13.03 -11.60
CA LEU A 48 7.78 13.42 -10.38
C LEU A 48 8.66 12.30 -9.79
N ARG A 49 8.71 11.11 -10.41
CA ARG A 49 9.45 9.92 -9.92
C ARG A 49 9.04 9.48 -8.51
N ILE A 50 7.75 9.61 -8.20
CA ILE A 50 7.13 9.23 -6.93
C ILE A 50 6.73 7.75 -7.01
N LEU A 51 6.75 7.02 -5.89
CA LEU A 51 6.13 5.69 -5.81
C LEU A 51 4.62 5.87 -5.84
N PHE A 52 3.88 5.07 -6.60
CA PHE A 52 2.43 5.19 -6.64
C PHE A 52 1.72 3.87 -6.87
N ASN A 53 0.56 3.76 -6.25
CA ASN A 53 -0.35 2.65 -6.37
C ASN A 53 -1.69 3.13 -6.90
N VAL A 54 -2.23 2.41 -7.89
CA VAL A 54 -3.59 2.58 -8.37
C VAL A 54 -4.44 1.47 -7.74
N ALA A 55 -5.36 1.84 -6.87
CA ALA A 55 -5.99 0.90 -5.92
C ALA A 55 -6.80 -0.21 -6.60
N ASP A 56 -7.45 0.10 -7.73
CA ASP A 56 -8.27 -0.82 -8.50
C ASP A 56 -7.52 -1.51 -9.67
N ARG A 57 -6.33 -1.02 -10.01
CA ARG A 57 -5.51 -1.49 -11.14
C ARG A 57 -4.03 -1.46 -10.79
N ALA A 58 -3.62 -2.41 -9.96
CA ALA A 58 -2.26 -2.46 -9.44
C ALA A 58 -1.21 -2.39 -10.56
N GLU A 59 -1.48 -2.98 -11.73
CA GLU A 59 -0.63 -2.96 -12.93
C GLU A 59 -0.38 -1.57 -13.53
N GLU A 60 -1.23 -0.59 -13.25
CA GLU A 60 -1.04 0.80 -13.69
C GLU A 60 -0.09 1.57 -12.75
N GLY A 61 0.18 1.03 -11.55
CA GLY A 61 1.10 1.55 -10.53
C GLY A 61 2.55 1.04 -10.67
N ASN A 62 3.50 1.76 -10.07
CA ASN A 62 4.90 1.29 -9.91
C ASN A 62 5.20 0.77 -8.49
N PHE A 63 4.22 0.83 -7.59
CA PHE A 63 4.27 0.31 -6.24
C PHE A 63 3.08 -0.62 -5.97
N HIS A 64 3.36 -1.75 -5.35
CA HIS A 64 2.35 -2.74 -4.97
C HIS A 64 2.45 -3.05 -3.48
N THR A 65 1.30 -3.15 -2.82
CA THR A 65 1.23 -3.51 -1.41
C THR A 65 1.41 -5.03 -1.24
N PRO A 66 2.38 -5.49 -0.43
CA PRO A 66 2.53 -6.91 -0.14
C PRO A 66 1.43 -7.40 0.81
N ALA A 67 1.19 -8.71 0.83
CA ALA A 67 0.43 -9.33 1.91
C ALA A 67 1.30 -9.37 3.17
N LEU A 68 0.82 -8.74 4.24
CA LEU A 68 1.53 -8.65 5.51
C LEU A 68 0.96 -9.61 6.56
N TYR A 69 1.84 -10.25 7.32
CA TYR A 69 1.54 -10.90 8.60
C TYR A 69 2.45 -10.26 9.65
N ARG A 70 1.87 -9.88 10.79
CA ARG A 70 2.58 -9.19 11.87
C ARG A 70 2.40 -10.01 13.14
N ARG A 71 3.50 -10.27 13.84
CA ARG A 71 3.56 -10.82 15.19
C ARG A 71 4.55 -9.97 15.99
N GLU A 72 4.44 -9.93 17.31
CA GLU A 72 5.30 -9.08 18.15
C GLU A 72 6.78 -9.20 17.75
N GLY A 73 7.39 -8.06 17.38
CA GLY A 73 8.79 -7.99 16.94
C GLY A 73 9.08 -8.45 15.50
N ALA A 74 8.11 -8.98 14.74
CA ALA A 74 8.35 -9.54 13.41
C ALA A 74 7.28 -9.19 12.36
N VAL A 75 7.72 -9.06 11.10
CA VAL A 75 6.85 -8.87 9.94
C VAL A 75 7.24 -9.82 8.83
N ILE A 76 6.26 -10.56 8.31
CA ILE A 76 6.39 -11.32 7.05
C ILE A 76 5.65 -10.53 5.97
N ALA A 77 6.38 -10.16 4.91
CA ALA A 77 5.84 -9.51 3.73
C ALA A 77 5.99 -10.44 2.52
N VAL A 78 4.88 -10.80 1.88
CA VAL A 78 4.89 -11.60 0.64
C VAL A 78 4.32 -10.75 -0.49
N GLY A 79 5.10 -10.60 -1.56
CA GLY A 79 4.68 -9.92 -2.79
C GLY A 79 4.71 -10.87 -3.99
N SER A 80 4.21 -10.39 -5.12
CA SER A 80 4.37 -11.05 -6.41
C SER A 80 4.62 -10.01 -7.49
N THR A 81 5.17 -10.43 -8.63
CA THR A 81 5.36 -9.57 -9.80
C THR A 81 4.04 -9.38 -10.59
N GLY A 82 2.94 -9.09 -9.90
CA GLY A 82 1.61 -8.91 -10.49
C GLY A 82 0.73 -10.17 -10.57
N LYS A 83 1.06 -11.23 -9.81
CA LYS A 83 0.29 -12.49 -9.81
C LYS A 83 -0.68 -12.59 -8.63
N ASN A 84 -1.93 -12.90 -8.95
CA ASN A 84 -3.01 -13.44 -8.09
C ASN A 84 -2.92 -13.08 -6.59
N PRO A 85 -3.61 -12.01 -6.13
CA PRO A 85 -3.62 -11.59 -4.72
C PRO A 85 -4.03 -12.70 -3.73
N ARG A 86 -4.91 -13.62 -4.15
CA ARG A 86 -5.34 -14.76 -3.31
C ARG A 86 -4.18 -15.71 -3.06
N TRP A 87 -3.38 -15.99 -4.08
CA TRP A 87 -2.19 -16.85 -3.95
C TRP A 87 -1.16 -16.22 -3.02
N VAL A 88 -0.87 -14.91 -3.17
CA VAL A 88 0.06 -14.18 -2.30
C VAL A 88 -0.37 -14.25 -0.83
N LYS A 89 -1.66 -14.04 -0.57
CA LYS A 89 -2.25 -14.15 0.78
C LYS A 89 -2.10 -15.58 1.34
N ALA A 90 -2.42 -16.59 0.54
CA ALA A 90 -2.33 -18.00 0.96
C ALA A 90 -0.88 -18.42 1.26
N LEU A 91 0.09 -17.96 0.45
CA LEU A 91 1.50 -18.21 0.69
C LEU A 91 1.98 -17.55 1.99
N ARG A 92 1.64 -16.28 2.21
CA ARG A 92 1.92 -15.57 3.46
C ARG A 92 1.38 -16.34 4.67
N ASP A 93 0.12 -16.80 4.62
CA ASP A 93 -0.49 -17.55 5.72
C ASP A 93 0.22 -18.87 5.99
N ARG A 94 0.69 -19.55 4.93
CA ARG A 94 1.43 -20.80 5.08
C ARG A 94 2.81 -20.57 5.70
N ILE A 95 3.51 -19.51 5.31
CA ILE A 95 4.79 -19.12 5.91
C ILE A 95 4.58 -18.74 7.38
N ALA A 96 3.57 -17.92 7.70
CA ALA A 96 3.27 -17.52 9.07
C ALA A 96 3.01 -18.73 9.98
N ARG A 97 2.17 -19.68 9.55
CA ARG A 97 1.91 -20.92 10.29
C ARG A 97 3.16 -21.77 10.48
N LEU A 98 4.04 -21.82 9.48
CA LEU A 98 5.31 -22.54 9.60
C LEU A 98 6.19 -21.89 10.66
N CYS A 99 6.30 -20.56 10.67
CA CYS A 99 7.07 -19.83 11.67
C CYS A 99 6.48 -19.96 13.08
N GLU A 100 5.14 -20.04 13.20
CA GLU A 100 4.47 -20.33 14.47
C GLU A 100 4.79 -21.75 14.96
N ASN A 101 4.67 -22.76 14.10
CA ASN A 101 4.90 -24.17 14.47
C ASN A 101 6.36 -24.47 14.84
N LEU A 102 7.29 -23.68 14.32
CA LEU A 102 8.72 -23.82 14.57
C LEU A 102 9.23 -22.88 15.68
N ASP A 103 8.32 -22.18 16.37
CA ASP A 103 8.65 -21.20 17.42
C ASP A 103 9.69 -20.15 16.99
N ILE A 104 9.70 -19.79 15.70
CA ILE A 104 10.70 -18.84 15.14
C ILE A 104 10.59 -17.46 15.79
N PHE A 105 9.41 -17.12 16.30
CA PHE A 105 9.14 -15.81 16.90
C PHE A 105 9.47 -15.73 18.39
N THR A 106 9.71 -16.84 19.08
CA THR A 106 10.11 -16.78 20.50
C THR A 106 11.57 -16.35 20.58
N HIS A 107 11.78 -15.11 21.02
CA HIS A 107 13.10 -14.67 21.42
C HIS A 107 13.40 -15.31 22.78
N ASN A 108 14.32 -16.29 22.83
CA ASN A 108 14.98 -16.63 24.09
C ASN A 108 15.81 -15.40 24.49
N SER A 109 15.21 -14.56 25.33
CA SER A 109 15.94 -13.53 26.08
C SER A 109 16.62 -14.17 27.29
#